data_AF-A0A8J3BZ39-F1
#
_entry.id   AF-A0A8J3BZ39-F1
#
_cell.length_a   1.000
_cell.length_b   1.000
_cell.length_c   1.000
_cell.angle_alpha   90.00
_cell.angle_beta   90.00
_cell.angle_gamma   90.00
#
_symmetry.space_group_name_H-M   'P 1'
#
loop_
_entity.id
_entity.type
_entity.pdbx_description
1 polymer ?
#
loop_
_entity_poly.entity_id
_entity_poly.type
_entity_poly.pdbx_seq_one_letter_code
_entity_poly.pdbx_strand_id
1 'polypeptide(L)'
;MFDGRDLDDAERLVDEWQAGIDERAARTRELSAQLGGLTAEARSDDGLVTVAVNASGTITRLELAEEIRQRPADETARKILGTLHAAQSALLAQATTATEEALGADSPTAQAIIASYAARQTPVPPVERQDG
;
A
#
# COMPACT_ATOMS: atom_id res chain seq x y z
N MET A 1 -53.44 11.87 20.80
CA MET A 1 -53.23 10.42 20.83
C MET A 1 -52.08 10.17 19.86
N PHE A 2 -50.85 10.06 20.38
CA PHE A 2 -49.71 9.64 19.57
C PHE A 2 -49.82 8.13 19.43
N ASP A 3 -49.90 7.64 18.20
CA ASP A 3 -50.20 6.25 17.89
C ASP A 3 -48.90 5.43 18.03
N GLY A 4 -48.93 4.31 18.76
CA GLY A 4 -47.72 3.51 19.06
C GLY A 4 -46.97 3.01 17.82
N ARG A 5 -47.65 3.01 16.67
CA ARG A 5 -47.08 2.65 15.35
C ARG A 5 -45.99 3.62 14.87
N ASP A 6 -46.06 4.90 15.22
CA ASP A 6 -45.04 5.89 14.84
C ASP A 6 -43.72 5.69 15.61
N LEU A 7 -43.77 5.09 16.81
CA LEU A 7 -42.59 4.79 17.63
C LEU A 7 -41.88 3.52 17.14
N ASP A 8 -42.64 2.47 16.83
CA ASP A 8 -42.11 1.21 16.27
C ASP A 8 -41.42 1.44 14.91
N ASP A 9 -41.97 2.33 14.07
CA ASP A 9 -41.36 2.68 12.79
C ASP A 9 -40.09 3.51 12.95
N ALA A 10 -40.01 4.36 13.98
CA ALA A 10 -38.80 5.13 14.29
C ALA A 10 -37.67 4.23 14.84
N GLU A 11 -37.97 3.25 15.69
CA GLU A 11 -36.99 2.28 16.20
C GLU A 11 -36.40 1.43 15.08
N ARG A 12 -37.25 0.94 14.17
CA ARG A 12 -36.83 0.12 13.04
C ARG A 12 -35.93 0.88 12.05
N LEU A 13 -36.20 2.18 11.86
CA LEU A 13 -35.36 3.07 11.05
C LEU A 13 -33.99 3.32 11.70
N VAL A 14 -33.95 3.41 13.03
CA VAL A 14 -32.71 3.57 13.80
C VAL A 14 -31.88 2.28 13.76
N ASP A 15 -32.51 1.12 13.89
CA ASP A 15 -31.83 -0.19 13.82
C ASP A 15 -31.26 -0.46 12.41
N GLU A 16 -32.00 -0.15 11.35
CA GLU A 16 -31.49 -0.22 9.97
C GLU A 16 -30.33 0.76 9.74
N TRP A 17 -30.40 1.97 10.31
CA TRP A 17 -29.33 2.94 10.25
C TRP A 17 -28.08 2.49 11.03
N GLN A 18 -28.25 1.88 12.21
CA GLN A 18 -27.17 1.33 13.02
C GLN A 18 -26.50 0.12 12.34
N ALA A 19 -27.29 -0.84 11.86
CA ALA A 19 -26.78 -2.01 11.14
C ALA A 19 -25.99 -1.60 9.89
N GLY A 20 -26.47 -0.59 9.16
CA GLY A 20 -25.77 -0.05 7.99
C GLY A 20 -24.49 0.74 8.30
N ILE A 21 -24.33 1.26 9.52
CA ILE A 21 -23.09 1.88 10.00
C ILE A 21 -22.10 0.81 10.44
N ASP A 22 -22.55 -0.19 11.17
CA ASP A 22 -21.70 -1.27 11.67
C ASP A 22 -21.11 -2.11 10.54
N GLU A 23 -21.89 -2.42 9.52
CA GLU A 23 -21.43 -3.16 8.34
C GLU A 23 -20.38 -2.34 7.54
N ARG A 24 -20.61 -1.04 7.36
CA ARG A 24 -19.64 -0.15 6.71
C ARG A 24 -18.35 -0.05 7.52
N ALA A 25 -18.46 0.12 8.84
CA ALA A 25 -17.31 0.20 9.73
C ALA A 25 -16.51 -1.12 9.74
N ALA A 26 -17.18 -2.27 9.71
CA ALA A 26 -16.53 -3.57 9.63
C ALA A 26 -15.72 -3.71 8.32
N ARG A 27 -16.34 -3.40 7.17
CA ARG A 27 -15.65 -3.45 5.87
C ARG A 27 -14.45 -2.50 5.80
N THR A 28 -14.58 -1.28 6.35
CA THR A 28 -13.46 -0.34 6.42
C THR A 28 -12.32 -0.85 7.31
N ARG A 29 -12.63 -1.46 8.46
CA ARG A 29 -11.61 -2.03 9.36
C ARG A 29 -10.88 -3.21 8.71
N GLU A 30 -11.61 -4.09 8.04
CA GLU A 30 -11.04 -5.24 7.33
C GLU A 30 -10.09 -4.79 6.22
N LEU A 31 -10.52 -3.84 5.38
CA LEU A 31 -9.66 -3.23 4.37
C LEU A 31 -8.43 -2.56 5.00
N SER A 32 -8.61 -1.84 6.11
CA SER A 32 -7.49 -1.19 6.81
C SER A 32 -6.49 -2.21 7.35
N ALA A 33 -6.96 -3.35 7.85
CA ALA A 33 -6.10 -4.43 8.33
C ALA A 33 -5.35 -5.12 7.18
N GLN A 34 -6.03 -5.39 6.07
CA GLN A 34 -5.41 -5.96 4.87
C GLN A 34 -4.32 -5.03 4.32
N LEU A 35 -4.63 -3.74 4.14
CA LEU A 35 -3.67 -2.74 3.68
C LEU A 35 -2.51 -2.57 4.66
N GLY A 36 -2.78 -2.53 5.97
CA GLY A 36 -1.75 -2.38 7.00
C GLY A 36 -0.80 -3.58 7.12
N GLY A 37 -1.25 -4.77 6.72
CA GLY A 37 -0.45 -6.00 6.67
C GLY A 37 0.37 -6.16 5.39
N LEU A 38 0.22 -5.29 4.39
CA LEU A 38 0.97 -5.40 3.14
C LEU A 38 2.46 -5.21 3.37
N THR A 39 3.23 -6.11 2.79
CA THR A 39 4.69 -6.04 2.69
C THR A 39 5.11 -6.42 1.29
N ALA A 40 6.05 -5.68 0.74
CA ALA A 40 6.64 -6.01 -0.56
C ALA A 40 8.13 -6.22 -0.41
N GLU A 41 8.65 -7.24 -1.10
CA GLU A 41 10.07 -7.53 -1.19
C GLU A 41 10.49 -7.45 -2.66
N ALA A 42 11.66 -6.86 -2.90
CA ALA A 42 12.32 -6.91 -4.20
C ALA A 42 13.79 -7.28 -4.04
N ARG A 43 14.31 -7.93 -5.08
CA ARG A 43 15.69 -8.37 -5.18
C ARG A 43 16.30 -7.83 -6.45
N SER A 44 17.56 -7.40 -6.40
CA SER A 44 18.29 -6.99 -7.60
C SER A 44 18.52 -8.18 -8.54
N ASP A 45 18.67 -7.92 -9.84
CA ASP A 45 18.83 -8.98 -10.86
C ASP A 45 20.03 -9.90 -10.62
N ASP A 46 21.09 -9.37 -10.00
CA ASP A 46 22.29 -10.11 -9.62
C ASP A 46 22.21 -10.77 -8.23
N GLY A 47 21.10 -10.58 -7.53
CA GLY A 47 20.86 -11.11 -6.19
C GLY A 47 21.72 -10.49 -5.09
N LEU A 48 22.44 -9.40 -5.35
CA LEU A 48 23.32 -8.78 -4.37
C LEU A 48 22.57 -7.93 -3.34
N VAL A 49 21.38 -7.44 -3.67
CA VAL A 49 20.59 -6.58 -2.80
C VAL A 49 19.18 -7.15 -2.68
N THR A 50 18.67 -7.23 -1.45
CA THR A 50 17.26 -7.54 -1.18
C THR A 50 16.69 -6.46 -0.26
N VAL A 51 15.54 -5.92 -0.62
CA VAL A 51 14.86 -4.87 0.14
C VAL A 51 13.43 -5.30 0.40
N ALA A 52 12.99 -5.20 1.65
CA ALA A 52 11.59 -5.30 2.02
C ALA A 52 11.06 -3.98 2.58
N VAL A 53 9.84 -3.64 2.18
CA VAL A 53 9.10 -2.47 2.66
C VAL A 53 7.75 -2.90 3.21
N ASN A 54 7.26 -2.16 4.21
CA ASN A 54 5.91 -2.31 4.73
C ASN A 54 4.91 -1.39 4.01
N ALA A 55 3.63 -1.50 4.38
CA ALA A 55 2.54 -0.65 3.91
C ALA A 55 2.77 0.87 4.09
N SER A 56 3.61 1.31 5.04
CA SER A 56 3.98 2.73 5.18
C SER A 56 5.06 3.19 4.20
N GLY A 57 5.58 2.30 3.34
CA GLY A 57 6.71 2.58 2.46
C GLY A 57 8.05 2.62 3.19
N THR A 58 8.08 2.19 4.46
CA THR A 58 9.28 2.16 5.29
C THR A 58 10.04 0.87 5.03
N ILE A 59 11.37 0.95 4.92
CA ILE A 59 12.24 -0.22 4.80
C ILE A 59 12.19 -1.00 6.11
N THR A 60 11.77 -2.26 6.05
CA THR A 60 11.77 -3.19 7.18
C THR A 60 12.94 -4.15 7.14
N ARG A 61 13.52 -4.38 5.95
CA ARG A 61 14.68 -5.25 5.76
C ARG A 61 15.53 -4.75 4.60
N LEU A 62 16.84 -4.73 4.81
CA LEU A 62 17.83 -4.51 3.76
C LEU A 62 18.92 -5.56 3.96
N GLU A 63 19.14 -6.38 2.94
CA GLU A 63 20.19 -7.39 2.94
C GLU A 63 21.11 -7.20 1.75
N LEU A 64 22.39 -7.32 2.03
CA LEU A 64 23.45 -7.25 1.04
C LEU A 64 24.20 -8.58 1.05
N ALA A 65 24.34 -9.19 -0.11
CA ALA A 65 25.16 -10.38 -0.27
C ALA A 65 26.65 -10.04 -0.09
N GLU A 66 27.45 -11.03 0.31
CA GLU A 66 28.85 -10.82 0.67
C GLU A 66 29.71 -10.37 -0.53
N GLU A 67 29.32 -10.79 -1.72
CA GLU A 67 29.93 -10.44 -3.00
C GLU A 67 29.84 -8.94 -3.30
N ILE A 68 28.95 -8.19 -2.64
CA ILE A 68 28.83 -6.75 -2.81
C ILE A 68 30.09 -6.00 -2.35
N ARG A 69 30.91 -6.59 -1.46
CA ARG A 69 32.15 -5.96 -0.97
C ARG A 69 33.16 -5.66 -2.07
N GLN A 70 33.05 -6.34 -3.20
CA GLN A 70 33.95 -6.15 -4.35
C GLN A 70 33.39 -5.15 -5.38
N ARG A 71 32.21 -4.58 -5.13
CA ARG A 71 31.57 -3.63 -6.04
C ARG A 71 31.97 -2.18 -5.72
N PRO A 72 32.04 -1.32 -6.74
CA PRO A 72 32.12 0.12 -6.53
C PRO A 72 30.98 0.63 -5.64
N ALA A 73 31.27 1.60 -4.78
CA ALA A 73 30.29 2.15 -3.84
C ALA A 73 29.13 2.87 -4.55
N ASP A 74 29.42 3.54 -5.68
CA ASP A 74 28.42 4.22 -6.51
C ASP A 74 27.48 3.23 -7.21
N GLU A 75 28.03 2.10 -7.72
CA GLU A 75 27.23 1.01 -8.26
C GLU A 75 26.32 0.39 -7.20
N THR A 76 26.86 0.15 -6.00
CA THR A 76 26.12 -0.38 -4.86
C THR A 76 24.97 0.55 -4.46
N ALA A 77 25.22 1.85 -4.34
CA ALA A 77 24.19 2.84 -4.02
C ALA A 77 23.07 2.86 -5.07
N ARG A 78 23.42 2.86 -6.36
CA ARG A 78 22.44 2.79 -7.46
C ARG A 78 21.60 1.51 -7.40
N LYS A 79 22.22 0.36 -7.11
CA LYS A 79 21.51 -0.92 -6.97
C LYS A 79 20.54 -0.91 -5.79
N ILE A 80 20.95 -0.38 -4.64
CA ILE A 80 20.07 -0.28 -3.47
C ILE A 80 18.86 0.58 -3.79
N LEU A 81 19.07 1.77 -4.38
CA LEU A 81 17.98 2.67 -4.75
C LEU A 81 17.05 2.06 -5.80
N GLY A 82 17.60 1.38 -6.81
CA GLY A 82 16.80 0.67 -7.82
C GLY A 82 15.97 -0.46 -7.22
N THR A 83 16.55 -1.25 -6.32
CA THR A 83 15.85 -2.35 -5.64
C THR A 83 14.77 -1.84 -4.69
N LEU A 84 15.04 -0.75 -3.96
CA LEU A 84 14.05 -0.07 -3.13
C LEU A 84 12.86 0.42 -3.98
N HIS A 85 13.13 1.03 -5.13
CA HIS A 85 12.07 1.51 -6.02
C HIS A 85 11.23 0.35 -6.58
N ALA A 86 11.86 -0.78 -6.91
CA ALA A 86 11.16 -2.00 -7.32
C ALA A 86 10.25 -2.54 -6.20
N ALA A 87 10.73 -2.55 -4.95
CA ALA A 87 9.91 -2.96 -3.80
C ALA A 87 8.71 -2.03 -3.59
N GLN A 88 8.91 -0.71 -3.70
CA GLN A 88 7.84 0.29 -3.58
C GLN A 88 6.81 0.19 -4.72
N SER A 89 7.28 -0.09 -5.95
CA SER A 89 6.39 -0.32 -7.10
C SER A 89 5.55 -1.59 -6.94
N ALA A 90 6.15 -2.67 -6.43
CA ALA A 90 5.45 -3.90 -6.11
C ALA A 90 4.40 -3.67 -5.00
N LEU A 91 4.72 -2.87 -3.98
CA LEU A 91 3.77 -2.50 -2.94
C LEU A 91 2.58 -1.71 -3.50
N LEU A 92 2.83 -0.74 -4.37
CA LEU A 92 1.76 0.03 -5.03
C LEU A 92 0.87 -0.88 -5.85
N ALA A 93 1.44 -1.79 -6.64
CA ALA A 93 0.67 -2.74 -7.44
C ALA A 93 -0.23 -3.62 -6.55
N GLN A 94 0.30 -4.15 -5.45
CA GLN A 94 -0.48 -4.94 -4.49
C GLN A 94 -1.61 -4.11 -3.84
N ALA A 95 -1.31 -2.87 -3.43
CA ALA A 95 -2.30 -1.97 -2.84
C ALA A 95 -3.42 -1.62 -3.85
N THR A 96 -3.08 -1.38 -5.12
CA THR A 96 -4.05 -1.16 -6.19
C THR A 96 -4.96 -2.37 -6.35
N THR A 97 -4.41 -3.58 -6.50
CA THR A 97 -5.20 -4.81 -6.65
C THR A 97 -6.13 -5.03 -5.46
N ALA A 98 -5.63 -4.96 -4.22
CA ALA A 98 -6.45 -5.16 -3.02
C ALA A 98 -7.57 -4.12 -2.90
N THR A 99 -7.31 -2.88 -3.30
CA THR A 99 -8.29 -1.79 -3.23
C THR A 99 -9.35 -1.90 -4.34
N GLU A 100 -8.96 -2.30 -5.55
CA GLU A 100 -9.87 -2.56 -6.67
C GLU A 100 -10.83 -3.72 -6.36
N GLU A 101 -10.33 -4.80 -5.76
CA GLU A 101 -11.16 -5.95 -5.35
C GLU A 101 -12.18 -5.58 -4.26
N ALA A 102 -11.82 -4.70 -3.33
CA ALA A 102 -12.67 -4.34 -2.19
C ALA A 102 -13.69 -3.23 -2.48
N LEU A 103 -13.31 -2.22 -3.28
CA LEU A 103 -14.09 -0.99 -3.48
C LEU A 103 -14.50 -0.73 -4.94
N GLY A 104 -13.96 -1.50 -5.90
CA GLY A 104 -14.10 -1.24 -7.33
C GLY A 104 -13.14 -0.15 -7.83
N ALA A 105 -12.66 -0.30 -9.07
CA ALA A 105 -11.65 0.56 -9.67
C ALA A 105 -12.06 2.05 -9.80
N ASP A 106 -13.35 2.33 -9.94
CA ASP A 106 -13.88 3.69 -10.12
C ASP A 106 -14.17 4.43 -8.79
N SER A 107 -13.86 3.81 -7.65
CA SER A 107 -14.13 4.43 -6.34
C SER A 107 -13.19 5.61 -6.07
N PRO A 108 -13.72 6.81 -5.74
CA PRO A 108 -12.89 7.95 -5.32
C PRO A 108 -12.01 7.64 -4.10
N THR A 109 -12.49 6.77 -3.21
CA THR A 109 -11.73 6.29 -2.05
C THR A 109 -10.57 5.40 -2.49
N ALA A 110 -10.76 4.55 -3.51
CA ALA A 110 -9.70 3.72 -4.04
C ALA A 110 -8.55 4.57 -4.62
N GLN A 111 -8.91 5.58 -5.42
CA GLN A 111 -7.93 6.52 -6.00
C GLN A 111 -7.14 7.29 -4.92
N ALA A 112 -7.80 7.72 -3.84
CA ALA A 112 -7.13 8.41 -2.74
C ALA A 112 -6.11 7.51 -2.00
N ILE A 113 -6.45 6.24 -1.81
CA ILE A 113 -5.53 5.26 -1.20
C ILE A 113 -4.32 5.05 -2.10
N ILE A 114 -4.54 4.77 -3.39
CA ILE A 114 -3.47 4.58 -4.39
C ILE A 114 -2.55 5.81 -4.47
N ALA A 115 -3.11 7.02 -4.50
CA ALA A 115 -2.34 8.26 -4.50
C ALA A 115 -1.47 8.41 -3.23
N SER A 116 -1.96 7.98 -2.07
CA SER A 116 -1.17 7.99 -0.83
C SER A 116 0.04 7.05 -0.90
N TYR A 117 -0.10 5.88 -1.53
CA TYR A 117 1.02 4.96 -1.74
C TYR A 117 2.02 5.50 -2.78
N ALA A 118 1.53 6.08 -3.88
CA ALA A 118 2.39 6.68 -4.90
C ALA A 118 3.23 7.84 -4.34
N ALA A 119 2.66 8.68 -3.47
CA ALA A 119 3.36 9.80 -2.84
C ALA A 119 4.51 9.38 -1.90
N ARG A 120 4.54 8.12 -1.45
CA ARG A 120 5.58 7.57 -0.56
C ARG A 120 6.77 6.98 -1.32
N GLN A 121 6.69 6.90 -2.64
CA GLN A 121 7.78 6.36 -3.46
C GLN A 121 9.00 7.29 -3.41
N THR A 122 10.18 6.69 -3.29
CA THR A 122 11.44 7.40 -3.41
C THR A 122 11.64 7.76 -4.89
N PRO A 123 11.87 9.06 -5.22
CA PRO A 123 12.17 9.46 -6.59
C PRO A 123 13.45 8.77 -7.08
N VAL A 124 13.42 8.20 -8.28
CA VAL A 124 14.63 7.71 -8.94
C VAL A 124 15.43 8.95 -9.38
N PRO A 125 16.70 9.13 -8.95
CA PRO A 125 17.52 10.18 -9.51
C PRO A 125 17.65 9.95 -11.02
N PRO A 126 17.51 10.99 -11.86
CA PRO A 126 17.63 10.84 -13.30
C PRO A 126 18.96 10.15 -13.60
N VAL A 127 18.91 9.05 -14.37
CA VAL A 127 20.11 8.43 -14.91
C VAL A 127 20.79 9.48 -15.79
N GLU A 128 21.84 10.11 -15.27
CA GLU A 128 22.77 10.89 -16.08
C GLU A 128 23.36 9.91 -17.08
N ARG A 129 22.85 9.96 -18.32
CA ARG A 129 23.43 9.25 -19.44
C ARG A 129 24.88 9.73 -19.52
N GLN A 130 25.82 8.87 -19.13
CA GLN A 130 27.23 9.10 -19.40
C GLN A 130 27.41 8.91 -20.90
N ASP A 131 27.15 9.98 -21.65
CA ASP A 131 27.56 10.11 -23.04
C ASP A 131 29.09 10.28 -23.01
N GLY A 132 29.80 9.17 -23.22
CA GLY A 132 31.25 9.09 -23.44
C GLY A 132 31.57 8.78 -24.88
#